data_AF-A0A7C6KLJ3-F1
#
_entry.id   AF-A0A7C6KLJ3-F1
#
_cell.length_a   1.000
_cell.length_b   1.000
_cell.length_c   1.000
_cell.angle_alpha   90.00
_cell.angle_beta   90.00
_cell.angle_gamma   90.00
#
_symmetry.space_group_name_H-M   'P 1'
#
loop_
_entity.id
_entity.type
_entity.pdbx_description
1 polymer ?
#
loop_
_entity_poly.entity_id
_entity_poly.type
_entity_poly.pdbx_seq_one_letter_code
_entity_poly.pdbx_strand_id
1 'polypeptide(L)'
;METVLGGHDGRVLADIELVDGAVRKKRMPQRIETEVLIRCRRRCCLCYGLNRDLGIKLGQIAHLDHDPGNGNPDNLVFLCLEHHNVYDSRFRQSKGITEGEVRHFRNELLALIDYVWKQPVAINRVRVHPIGDISGRYIRDAAYENAELQIDVVAPNRARVIGFALWGTNRECGPNIGELDFEAPICDGKIVYTGKPLRGKRRYKLQLTFQQDRLIAEENAAVGYFGLNVSFAGQYVRIE
;
A
#
# COMPACT_ATOMS: atom_id res chain seq x y z
N MET A 1 -26.33 17.93 -51.94
CA MET A 1 -27.55 18.25 -51.19
C MET A 1 -28.13 16.92 -50.75
N GLU A 2 -28.10 16.46 -49.50
CA GLU A 2 -27.66 17.00 -48.22
C GLU A 2 -27.03 15.84 -47.44
N THR A 3 -25.86 16.09 -46.87
CA THR A 3 -25.23 15.29 -45.83
C THR A 3 -25.82 15.72 -44.49
N VAL A 4 -26.37 14.79 -43.71
CA VAL A 4 -26.61 14.99 -42.28
C VAL A 4 -25.71 14.04 -41.51
N LEU A 5 -24.74 14.64 -40.82
CA LEU A 5 -23.87 14.04 -39.82
C LEU A 5 -24.57 14.05 -38.45
N GLY A 6 -24.34 13.02 -37.65
CA GLY A 6 -24.63 12.96 -36.22
C GLY A 6 -24.74 11.50 -35.80
N GLY A 7 -23.98 10.93 -34.87
CA GLY A 7 -23.23 11.50 -33.76
C GLY A 7 -23.51 10.58 -32.56
N HIS A 8 -22.46 9.94 -32.05
CA HIS A 8 -22.29 9.30 -30.73
C HIS A 8 -23.54 8.89 -29.93
N ASP A 9 -23.69 7.59 -29.68
CA ASP A 9 -23.72 7.11 -28.28
C ASP A 9 -23.40 5.61 -28.26
N GLY A 10 -22.18 5.27 -27.84
CA GLY A 10 -21.77 3.90 -27.57
C GLY A 10 -22.43 3.39 -26.30
N ARG A 11 -23.76 3.18 -26.34
CA ARG A 11 -24.46 2.39 -25.33
C ARG A 11 -24.18 0.94 -25.65
N VAL A 12 -23.36 0.31 -24.81
CA VAL A 12 -23.29 -1.15 -24.71
C VAL A 12 -24.72 -1.61 -24.43
N LEU A 13 -25.42 -2.03 -25.48
CA LEU A 13 -26.72 -2.66 -25.37
C LEU A 13 -26.50 -3.92 -24.52
N ALA A 14 -26.95 -3.86 -23.28
CA ALA A 14 -26.93 -5.00 -22.40
C ALA A 14 -27.84 -6.07 -23.01
N ASP A 15 -27.25 -7.19 -23.44
CA ASP A 15 -27.98 -8.32 -23.98
C ASP A 15 -29.10 -8.74 -23.01
N ILE A 16 -30.31 -8.77 -23.56
CA ILE A 16 -31.54 -9.24 -22.91
C ILE A 16 -31.79 -10.63 -23.47
N GLU A 17 -31.47 -11.68 -22.71
CA GLU A 17 -31.97 -13.03 -23.01
C GLU A 17 -33.35 -13.21 -22.36
N LEU A 18 -34.38 -13.34 -23.20
CA LEU A 18 -35.72 -13.75 -22.79
C LEU A 18 -35.77 -15.29 -22.75
N VAL A 19 -35.91 -15.86 -21.55
CA VAL A 19 -36.25 -17.28 -21.37
C VAL A 19 -37.47 -17.36 -20.45
N ASP A 20 -38.58 -17.87 -21.00
CA ASP A 20 -39.78 -18.38 -20.32
C ASP A 20 -40.39 -17.51 -19.21
N GLY A 21 -40.82 -16.28 -19.56
CA GLY A 21 -41.89 -15.56 -18.84
C GLY A 21 -41.65 -15.22 -17.37
N ALA A 22 -40.48 -15.49 -16.81
CA ALA A 22 -40.11 -15.19 -15.44
C ALA A 22 -38.91 -14.24 -15.42
N VAL A 23 -39.08 -13.07 -14.80
CA VAL A 23 -37.99 -12.11 -14.58
C VAL A 23 -36.95 -12.73 -13.64
N ARG A 24 -35.93 -13.39 -14.21
CA ARG A 24 -34.77 -13.83 -13.45
C ARG A 24 -33.91 -12.61 -13.14
N LYS A 25 -33.77 -12.26 -11.86
CA LYS A 25 -32.81 -11.24 -11.42
C LYS A 25 -31.44 -11.57 -12.02
N LYS A 26 -30.82 -10.62 -12.73
CA LYS A 26 -29.45 -10.77 -13.24
C LYS A 26 -28.55 -11.09 -12.04
N ARG A 27 -27.90 -12.26 -12.07
CA ARG A 27 -26.92 -12.61 -11.04
C ARG A 27 -25.74 -11.66 -11.17
N MET A 28 -25.28 -11.13 -10.04
CA MET A 28 -24.07 -10.33 -9.99
C MET A 28 -22.90 -11.12 -10.58
N PRO A 29 -22.05 -10.50 -11.41
CA PRO A 29 -20.86 -11.18 -11.92
C PRO A 29 -19.99 -11.70 -10.77
N GLN A 30 -19.58 -12.97 -10.84
CA GLN A 30 -18.79 -13.63 -9.80
C GLN A 30 -17.48 -12.87 -9.46
N ARG A 31 -16.91 -12.18 -10.45
CA ARG A 31 -15.72 -11.33 -10.26
C ARG A 31 -15.96 -10.21 -9.25
N ILE A 32 -17.13 -9.55 -9.31
CA ILE A 32 -17.48 -8.44 -8.42
C ILE A 32 -17.74 -8.96 -7.01
N GLU A 33 -18.47 -10.08 -6.88
CA GLU A 33 -18.68 -10.76 -5.60
C GLU A 33 -17.33 -11.12 -4.95
N THR A 34 -16.43 -11.71 -5.73
CA THR A 34 -15.08 -12.09 -5.27
C THR A 34 -14.30 -10.87 -4.81
N GLU A 35 -14.34 -9.77 -5.55
CA GLU A 35 -13.65 -8.53 -5.17
C GLU A 35 -14.15 -8.00 -3.82
N VAL A 36 -15.46 -7.91 -3.62
CA VAL A 36 -16.05 -7.41 -2.36
C VAL A 36 -15.64 -8.31 -1.19
N LEU A 37 -15.70 -9.63 -1.35
CA LEU A 37 -15.33 -10.60 -0.31
C LEU A 37 -13.84 -10.55 0.05
N ILE A 38 -12.95 -10.31 -0.93
CA ILE A 38 -11.51 -10.14 -0.71
C ILE A 38 -11.25 -8.82 0.03
N ARG A 39 -11.82 -7.71 -0.43
CA ARG A 39 -11.60 -6.37 0.15
C ARG A 39 -12.01 -6.32 1.61
N CYS A 40 -13.16 -6.90 1.98
CA CYS A 40 -13.60 -6.97 3.38
C CYS A 40 -13.00 -8.14 4.16
N ARG A 41 -12.34 -9.10 3.48
CA ARG A 41 -11.83 -10.35 4.05
C ARG A 41 -12.88 -11.12 4.86
N ARG A 42 -14.12 -11.17 4.34
CA ARG A 42 -15.30 -11.76 5.02
C ARG A 42 -15.56 -11.22 6.43
N ARG A 43 -15.25 -9.95 6.69
CA ARG A 43 -15.60 -9.26 7.94
C ARG A 43 -16.78 -8.34 7.71
N CYS A 44 -17.73 -8.36 8.65
CA CYS A 44 -18.88 -7.48 8.61
C CYS A 44 -18.49 -6.09 9.14
N CYS A 45 -18.73 -5.05 8.35
CA CYS A 45 -18.41 -3.69 8.77
C CYS A 45 -19.21 -3.23 9.99
N LEU A 46 -20.45 -3.69 10.16
CA LEU A 46 -21.28 -3.35 11.32
C LEU A 46 -20.79 -4.03 12.60
N CYS A 47 -20.38 -5.31 12.55
CA CYS A 47 -19.74 -5.97 13.69
C CYS A 47 -18.48 -5.21 14.15
N TYR A 48 -17.68 -4.75 13.19
CA TYR A 48 -16.49 -3.95 13.49
C TYR A 48 -16.85 -2.55 14.02
N GLY A 49 -17.75 -1.83 13.37
CA GLY A 49 -18.12 -0.47 13.75
C GLY A 49 -18.75 -0.38 15.13
N LEU A 50 -19.61 -1.34 15.46
CA LEU A 50 -20.36 -1.35 16.72
C LEU A 50 -19.58 -2.01 17.87
N ASN A 51 -18.82 -3.08 17.59
CA ASN A 51 -18.23 -3.93 18.63
C ASN A 51 -16.72 -4.18 18.45
N ARG A 52 -16.08 -3.58 17.45
CA ARG A 52 -14.68 -3.85 17.05
C ARG A 52 -14.40 -5.33 16.77
N ASP A 53 -15.43 -6.07 16.40
CA ASP A 53 -15.32 -7.49 16.07
C ASP A 53 -14.80 -7.68 14.65
N LEU A 54 -13.56 -8.17 14.55
CA LEU A 54 -12.84 -8.50 13.32
C LEU A 54 -12.90 -9.98 12.95
N GLY A 55 -13.80 -10.74 13.57
CA GLY A 55 -14.02 -12.15 13.26
C GLY A 55 -14.50 -12.34 11.81
N ILE A 56 -14.10 -13.45 11.20
CA ILE A 56 -14.65 -13.88 9.91
C ILE A 56 -16.12 -14.26 10.15
N LYS A 57 -17.01 -13.78 9.29
CA LYS A 57 -18.46 -13.98 9.42
C LYS A 57 -19.01 -14.84 8.29
N LEU A 58 -20.07 -15.58 8.62
CA LEU A 58 -21.01 -16.10 7.64
C LEU A 58 -21.96 -14.95 7.28
N GLY A 59 -22.14 -14.69 5.99
CA GLY A 59 -22.80 -13.48 5.53
C GLY A 59 -23.10 -13.45 4.05
N GLN A 60 -23.69 -12.34 3.62
CA GLN A 60 -24.10 -12.08 2.24
C GLN A 60 -23.71 -10.66 1.82
N ILE A 61 -23.66 -10.44 0.51
CA ILE A 61 -23.46 -9.11 -0.06
C ILE A 61 -24.82 -8.42 -0.17
N ALA A 62 -24.92 -7.25 0.45
CA ALA A 62 -26.04 -6.31 0.30
C ALA A 62 -25.67 -5.18 -0.67
N HIS A 63 -26.69 -4.65 -1.33
CA HIS A 63 -26.62 -3.39 -2.07
C HIS A 63 -26.93 -2.27 -1.07
N LEU A 64 -26.08 -1.24 -1.03
CA LEU A 64 -26.22 -0.14 -0.07
C LEU A 64 -27.48 0.67 -0.33
N ASP A 65 -27.84 0.88 -1.60
CA ASP A 65 -29.06 1.56 -2.04
C ASP A 65 -30.30 0.65 -2.11
N HIS A 66 -30.17 -0.62 -1.71
CA HIS A 66 -31.19 -1.66 -1.88
C HIS A 66 -31.64 -1.90 -3.34
N ASP A 67 -30.91 -1.43 -4.34
CA ASP A 67 -31.18 -1.67 -5.76
C ASP A 67 -30.34 -2.85 -6.29
N PRO A 68 -30.95 -4.02 -6.58
CA PRO A 68 -30.23 -5.17 -7.12
C PRO A 68 -29.68 -4.96 -8.55
N GLY A 69 -30.09 -3.89 -9.24
CA GLY A 69 -29.54 -3.50 -10.54
C GLY A 69 -28.19 -2.78 -10.45
N ASN A 70 -27.85 -2.23 -9.29
CA ASN A 70 -26.64 -1.44 -9.09
C ASN A 70 -25.45 -2.30 -8.64
N GLY A 71 -24.86 -3.03 -9.60
CA GLY A 71 -23.71 -3.90 -9.37
C GLY A 71 -22.36 -3.17 -9.17
N ASN A 72 -22.33 -1.86 -8.93
CA ASN A 72 -21.08 -1.13 -8.70
C ASN A 72 -20.41 -1.62 -7.39
N PRO A 73 -19.14 -2.07 -7.41
CA PRO A 73 -18.42 -2.53 -6.20
C PRO A 73 -18.46 -1.57 -5.00
N ASP A 74 -18.54 -0.26 -5.24
CA ASP A 74 -18.63 0.76 -4.17
C ASP A 74 -20.05 0.93 -3.61
N ASN A 75 -21.05 0.39 -4.30
CA ASN A 75 -22.41 0.24 -3.80
C ASN A 75 -22.63 -1.10 -3.06
N LEU A 76 -21.62 -1.97 -3.01
CA LEU A 76 -21.73 -3.29 -2.41
C LEU A 76 -21.02 -3.38 -1.06
N VAL A 77 -21.63 -4.14 -0.16
CA VAL A 77 -21.11 -4.37 1.19
C VAL A 77 -21.37 -5.81 1.62
N PHE A 78 -20.37 -6.43 2.23
CA PHE A 78 -20.55 -7.72 2.89
C PHE A 78 -21.01 -7.52 4.34
N LEU A 79 -22.10 -8.17 4.72
CA LEU A 79 -22.63 -8.16 6.08
C LEU A 79 -22.80 -9.58 6.60
N CYS A 80 -22.61 -9.80 7.91
CA CYS A 80 -22.99 -11.07 8.52
C CYS A 80 -24.51 -11.26 8.39
N LEU A 81 -24.99 -12.50 8.43
CA LEU A 81 -26.42 -12.79 8.23
C LEU A 81 -27.33 -12.00 9.17
N GLU A 82 -26.93 -11.83 10.44
CA GLU A 82 -27.66 -11.04 11.43
C GLU A 82 -27.82 -9.58 11.00
N HIS A 83 -26.71 -8.89 10.75
CA HIS A 83 -26.75 -7.48 10.33
C HIS A 83 -27.32 -7.29 8.93
N HIS A 84 -27.14 -8.27 8.03
CA HIS A 84 -27.76 -8.26 6.71
C HIS A 84 -29.29 -8.24 6.83
N ASN A 85 -29.85 -9.12 7.66
CA ASN A 85 -31.29 -9.19 7.88
C ASN A 85 -31.84 -7.91 8.51
N VAL A 86 -31.12 -7.33 9.48
CA VAL A 86 -31.50 -6.06 10.10
C VAL A 86 -31.46 -4.91 9.09
N TYR A 87 -30.43 -4.88 8.22
CA TYR A 87 -30.28 -3.83 7.20
C TYR A 87 -31.35 -3.90 6.10
N ASP A 88 -31.78 -5.10 5.72
CA ASP A 88 -32.83 -5.31 4.71
C ASP A 88 -34.25 -5.14 5.30
N SER A 89 -34.37 -5.09 6.63
CA SER A 89 -35.65 -4.95 7.33
C SER A 89 -36.11 -3.49 7.47
N ARG A 90 -37.42 -3.28 7.35
CA ARG A 90 -38.07 -2.00 7.69
C ARG A 90 -38.76 -2.09 9.03
N PHE A 91 -38.26 -1.36 10.02
CA PHE A 91 -38.86 -1.30 11.36
C PHE A 91 -39.87 -0.15 11.46
N ARG A 92 -41.01 -0.40 12.13
CA ARG A 92 -42.06 0.60 12.38
C ARG A 92 -41.89 1.36 13.70
N GLN A 93 -41.20 0.77 14.67
CA GLN A 93 -41.10 1.27 16.05
C GLN A 93 -39.69 1.74 16.42
N SER A 94 -38.66 1.09 15.88
CA SER A 94 -37.25 1.46 16.10
C SER A 94 -36.64 2.05 14.83
N LYS A 95 -35.52 2.75 14.99
CA LYS A 95 -34.65 3.08 13.86
C LYS A 95 -33.89 1.83 13.45
N GLY A 96 -34.01 1.47 12.17
CA GLY A 96 -33.16 0.45 11.57
C GLY A 96 -31.76 1.00 11.29
N ILE A 97 -30.89 0.13 10.77
CA ILE A 97 -29.56 0.50 10.32
C ILE A 97 -29.68 1.26 9.01
N THR A 98 -29.06 2.44 8.93
CA THR A 98 -29.12 3.31 7.75
C THR A 98 -27.96 3.06 6.79
N GLU A 99 -28.17 3.36 5.51
CA GLU A 99 -27.10 3.30 4.49
C GLU A 99 -25.87 4.13 4.91
N GLY A 100 -26.09 5.30 5.52
CA GLY A 100 -25.03 6.17 6.00
C GLY A 100 -24.15 5.51 7.05
N GLU A 101 -24.74 4.80 8.03
CA GLU A 101 -23.99 4.03 9.02
C GLU A 101 -23.21 2.89 8.37
N VAL A 102 -23.83 2.14 7.47
CA VAL A 102 -23.15 1.04 6.77
C VAL A 102 -21.97 1.56 5.95
N ARG A 103 -22.13 2.66 5.22
CA ARG A 103 -21.05 3.31 4.45
C ARG A 103 -19.91 3.76 5.35
N HIS A 104 -20.24 4.42 6.46
CA HIS A 104 -19.25 4.91 7.41
C HIS A 104 -18.40 3.75 7.96
N PHE A 105 -19.04 2.72 8.51
CA PHE A 105 -18.31 1.58 9.07
C PHE A 105 -17.62 0.71 8.02
N ARG A 106 -18.15 0.63 6.78
CA ARG A 106 -17.46 -0.03 5.66
C ARG A 106 -16.13 0.66 5.39
N ASN A 107 -16.12 2.00 5.32
CA ASN A 107 -14.91 2.75 5.07
C ASN A 107 -13.90 2.61 6.22
N GLU A 108 -14.35 2.64 7.48
CA GLU A 108 -13.46 2.38 8.62
C GLU A 108 -12.83 0.98 8.56
N LEU A 109 -13.63 -0.06 8.29
CA LEU A 109 -13.13 -1.43 8.21
C LEU A 109 -12.11 -1.59 7.07
N LEU A 110 -12.39 -1.03 5.90
CA LEU A 110 -11.48 -1.14 4.75
C LEU A 110 -10.17 -0.39 4.99
N ALA A 111 -10.21 0.79 5.62
CA ALA A 111 -9.02 1.53 6.01
C ALA A 111 -8.16 0.75 7.01
N LEU A 112 -8.80 0.11 8.01
CA LEU A 112 -8.09 -0.75 8.97
C LEU A 112 -7.45 -1.96 8.26
N ILE A 113 -8.19 -2.65 7.40
CA ILE A 113 -7.68 -3.82 6.67
C ILE A 113 -6.46 -3.40 5.85
N ASP A 114 -6.56 -2.31 5.09
CA ASP A 114 -5.44 -1.78 4.29
C ASP A 114 -4.22 -1.44 5.15
N TYR A 115 -4.44 -0.76 6.27
CA TYR A 115 -3.37 -0.44 7.22
C TYR A 115 -2.67 -1.69 7.76
N VAL A 116 -3.44 -2.67 8.25
CA VAL A 116 -2.90 -3.93 8.81
C VAL A 116 -2.19 -4.74 7.74
N TRP A 117 -2.70 -4.77 6.51
CA TRP A 117 -2.08 -5.54 5.43
C TRP A 117 -0.77 -4.96 4.91
N LYS A 118 -0.56 -3.66 5.11
CA LYS A 118 0.70 -2.99 4.84
C LYS A 118 1.72 -3.16 5.98
N GLN A 119 1.34 -3.77 7.10
CA GLN A 119 2.29 -4.08 8.16
C GLN A 119 3.12 -5.33 7.79
N PRO A 120 4.43 -5.34 8.08
CA PRO A 120 5.26 -6.54 7.94
C PRO A 120 4.70 -7.70 8.76
N VAL A 121 4.56 -8.86 8.14
CA VAL A 121 4.12 -10.08 8.85
C VAL A 121 5.35 -10.85 9.29
N ALA A 122 5.53 -11.00 10.60
CA ALA A 122 6.60 -11.85 11.14
C ALA A 122 6.12 -13.31 11.18
N ILE A 123 6.65 -14.17 10.31
CA ILE A 123 6.46 -15.62 10.37
C ILE A 123 7.78 -16.24 10.82
N ASN A 124 7.83 -16.80 12.03
CA ASN A 124 9.00 -17.53 12.56
C ASN A 124 10.36 -16.84 12.33
N ARG A 125 10.47 -15.54 12.69
CA ARG A 125 11.64 -14.65 12.54
C ARG A 125 11.93 -14.15 11.12
N VAL A 126 11.16 -14.55 10.10
CA VAL A 126 11.20 -13.92 8.77
C VAL A 126 10.16 -12.81 8.75
N ARG A 127 10.59 -11.54 8.63
CA ARG A 127 9.69 -10.43 8.33
C ARG A 127 9.36 -10.51 6.84
N VAL A 128 8.13 -10.86 6.52
CA VAL A 128 7.59 -10.75 5.16
C VAL A 128 7.15 -9.30 4.99
N HIS A 129 7.97 -8.56 4.26
CA HIS A 129 7.69 -7.17 3.93
C HIS A 129 6.71 -7.11 2.77
N PRO A 130 5.69 -6.23 2.81
CA PRO A 130 4.78 -6.04 1.68
C PRO A 130 5.55 -5.79 0.39
N ILE A 131 4.98 -6.20 -0.75
CA ILE A 131 5.57 -5.88 -2.05
C ILE A 131 5.66 -4.35 -2.18
N GLY A 132 6.88 -3.84 -2.33
CA GLY A 132 7.17 -2.41 -2.41
C GLY A 132 7.51 -1.74 -1.07
N ASP A 133 7.53 -2.48 0.04
CA ASP A 133 8.07 -1.97 1.29
C ASP A 133 9.61 -1.89 1.22
N ILE A 134 10.11 -0.66 1.33
CA ILE A 134 11.53 -0.34 1.28
C ILE A 134 12.17 -0.16 2.65
N SER A 135 11.40 -0.23 3.74
CA SER A 135 11.90 0.03 5.08
C SER A 135 12.96 -0.99 5.53
N GLY A 136 13.56 -0.80 6.68
CA GLY A 136 14.47 -1.77 7.27
C GLY A 136 15.93 -1.48 7.02
N ARG A 137 16.75 -2.48 7.37
CA ARG A 137 18.20 -2.32 7.50
C ARG A 137 18.92 -3.00 6.34
N TYR A 138 19.79 -2.24 5.68
CA TYR A 138 20.56 -2.65 4.51
C TYR A 138 22.04 -2.61 4.83
N ILE A 139 22.74 -3.73 4.62
CA ILE A 139 24.18 -3.84 4.89
C ILE A 139 24.93 -4.11 3.59
N ARG A 140 26.06 -3.43 3.45
CA ARG A 140 27.12 -3.71 2.50
C ARG A 140 28.36 -4.07 3.29
N ASP A 141 28.74 -5.34 3.22
CA ASP A 141 29.91 -5.89 3.90
C ASP A 141 31.00 -6.16 2.86
N ALA A 142 32.18 -5.55 3.02
CA ALA A 142 33.32 -5.77 2.14
C ALA A 142 34.62 -5.87 2.95
N ALA A 143 35.65 -6.49 2.36
CA ALA A 143 36.86 -6.88 3.09
C ALA A 143 37.61 -5.74 3.81
N TYR A 144 37.44 -4.49 3.37
CA TYR A 144 38.14 -3.30 3.90
C TYR A 144 37.23 -2.11 4.17
N GLU A 145 35.94 -2.24 3.92
CA GLU A 145 34.95 -1.16 4.07
C GLU A 145 33.57 -1.76 4.26
N ASN A 146 32.79 -1.15 5.15
CA ASN A 146 31.44 -1.60 5.47
C ASN A 146 30.51 -0.40 5.47
N ALA A 147 29.27 -0.59 5.08
CA ALA A 147 28.26 0.44 5.18
C ALA A 147 26.91 -0.13 5.58
N GLU A 148 26.19 0.61 6.40
CA GLU A 148 24.84 0.32 6.86
C GLU A 148 23.94 1.49 6.50
N LEU A 149 22.74 1.18 6.02
CA LEU A 149 21.66 2.13 5.76
C LEU A 149 20.38 1.63 6.43
N GLN A 150 19.83 2.43 7.34
CA GLN A 150 18.51 2.23 7.95
C GLN A 150 17.49 3.11 7.21
N ILE A 151 16.41 2.50 6.73
CA ILE A 151 15.34 3.16 5.97
C ILE A 151 14.03 3.08 6.75
N ASP A 152 13.51 4.23 7.17
CA ASP A 152 12.24 4.31 7.89
C ASP A 152 11.22 5.10 7.05
N VAL A 153 10.15 4.45 6.59
CA VAL A 153 9.05 5.13 5.87
C VAL A 153 8.22 5.91 6.90
N VAL A 154 8.42 7.24 6.93
CA VAL A 154 7.79 8.15 7.89
C VAL A 154 6.43 8.68 7.43
N ALA A 155 6.14 8.63 6.12
CA ALA A 155 4.85 8.95 5.51
C ALA A 155 4.71 8.23 4.15
N PRO A 156 3.52 8.17 3.53
CA PRO A 156 3.30 7.36 2.31
C PRO A 156 4.30 7.56 1.17
N ASN A 157 4.85 8.77 1.00
CA ASN A 157 5.83 9.10 -0.04
C ASN A 157 7.10 9.73 0.54
N ARG A 158 7.49 9.40 1.78
CA ARG A 158 8.65 9.99 2.44
C ARG A 158 9.33 8.97 3.35
N ALA A 159 10.65 8.93 3.30
CA ALA A 159 11.46 8.11 4.18
C ALA A 159 12.56 8.94 4.86
N ARG A 160 12.90 8.54 6.07
CA ARG A 160 14.15 8.91 6.72
C ARG A 160 15.20 7.86 6.39
N VAL A 161 16.42 8.32 6.13
CA VAL A 161 17.58 7.49 5.82
C VAL A 161 18.67 7.86 6.81
N ILE A 162 19.09 6.87 7.60
CA ILE A 162 20.24 6.99 8.51
C ILE A 162 21.32 6.06 7.98
N GLY A 163 22.55 6.54 7.90
CA GLY A 163 23.64 5.80 7.29
C GLY A 163 24.93 5.91 8.07
N PHE A 164 25.65 4.79 8.14
CA PHE A 164 26.96 4.70 8.75
C PHE A 164 27.89 3.95 7.79
N ALA A 165 29.06 4.52 7.48
CA ALA A 165 30.04 3.92 6.59
C ALA A 165 31.44 3.96 7.19
N LEU A 166 32.16 2.86 7.03
CA LEU A 166 33.52 2.64 7.49
C LEU A 166 34.42 2.36 6.29
N TRP A 167 35.61 2.94 6.29
CA TRP A 167 36.65 2.61 5.33
C TRP A 167 38.00 2.40 6.02
N GLY A 168 38.72 1.34 5.64
CA GLY A 168 40.00 1.00 6.24
C GLY A 168 39.87 0.30 7.59
N THR A 169 38.87 -0.58 7.72
CA THR A 169 38.56 -1.34 8.96
C THR A 169 39.72 -2.16 9.51
N ASN A 170 40.68 -2.54 8.66
CA ASN A 170 41.85 -3.35 9.03
C ASN A 170 43.13 -2.52 9.30
N ARG A 171 43.02 -1.19 9.39
CA ARG A 171 44.17 -0.30 9.63
C ARG A 171 44.47 -0.17 11.11
N GLU A 172 45.75 -0.03 11.44
CA GLU A 172 46.23 0.16 12.81
C GLU A 172 45.70 1.44 13.46
N CYS A 173 45.49 2.50 12.68
CA CYS A 173 44.94 3.77 13.15
C CYS A 173 43.40 3.86 13.17
N GLY A 174 42.71 2.75 12.86
CA GLY A 174 41.25 2.70 12.78
C GLY A 174 40.68 3.17 11.44
N PRO A 175 39.37 2.94 11.22
CA PRO A 175 38.71 3.31 9.98
C PRO A 175 38.38 4.81 9.91
N ASN A 176 38.31 5.33 8.69
CA ASN A 176 37.58 6.57 8.44
C ASN A 176 36.08 6.30 8.55
N ILE A 177 35.36 7.22 9.17
CA ILE A 177 33.94 7.06 9.50
C ILE A 177 33.14 8.18 8.82
N GLY A 178 32.01 7.80 8.24
CA GLY A 178 31.05 8.72 7.64
C GLY A 178 29.63 8.42 8.10
N GLU A 179 28.89 9.49 8.36
CA GLU A 179 27.49 9.41 8.80
C GLU A 179 26.60 10.27 7.90
N LEU A 180 25.36 9.83 7.75
CA LEU A 180 24.30 10.65 7.17
C LEU A 180 22.97 10.42 7.89
N ASP A 181 22.15 11.45 7.92
CA ASP A 181 20.78 11.41 8.43
C ASP A 181 19.98 12.45 7.66
N PHE A 182 18.99 12.01 6.89
CA PHE A 182 18.12 12.90 6.13
C PHE A 182 16.75 12.31 5.91
N GLU A 183 15.78 13.18 5.66
CA GLU A 183 14.49 12.79 5.10
C GLU A 183 14.39 13.21 3.63
N ALA A 184 13.80 12.35 2.81
CA ALA A 184 13.58 12.63 1.40
C ALA A 184 12.30 11.96 0.87
N PRO A 185 11.71 12.51 -0.20
CA PRO A 185 10.60 11.87 -0.90
C PRO A 185 10.99 10.50 -1.47
N ILE A 186 10.02 9.59 -1.52
CA ILE A 186 10.10 8.32 -2.23
C ILE A 186 9.37 8.50 -3.57
N CYS A 187 10.08 8.30 -4.67
CA CYS A 187 9.51 8.37 -6.03
C CYS A 187 9.95 7.15 -6.83
N ASP A 188 8.99 6.36 -7.32
CA ASP A 188 9.23 5.17 -8.17
C ASP A 188 10.29 4.20 -7.62
N GLY A 189 10.21 3.91 -6.31
CA GLY A 189 11.17 3.02 -5.63
C GLY A 189 12.58 3.62 -5.53
N LYS A 190 12.70 4.96 -5.55
CA LYS A 190 13.96 5.67 -5.39
C LYS A 190 13.88 6.74 -4.32
N ILE A 191 15.02 6.96 -3.67
CA ILE A 191 15.25 8.10 -2.79
C ILE A 191 16.46 8.85 -3.33
N VAL A 192 16.34 10.17 -3.46
CA VAL A 192 17.43 11.03 -3.93
C VAL A 192 17.72 12.10 -2.90
N TYR A 193 18.96 12.11 -2.41
CA TYR A 193 19.47 13.14 -1.51
C TYR A 193 20.50 14.00 -2.23
N THR A 194 20.43 15.31 -1.99
CA THR A 194 21.43 16.27 -2.45
C THR A 194 22.03 16.98 -1.24
N GLY A 195 23.32 16.78 -1.03
CA GLY A 195 24.08 17.36 0.06
C GLY A 195 24.41 18.84 -0.15
N LYS A 196 24.80 19.52 0.93
CA LYS A 196 25.29 20.90 0.86
C LYS A 196 26.63 20.91 0.10
N PRO A 197 26.89 21.87 -0.79
CA PRO A 197 28.18 21.94 -1.45
C PRO A 197 29.29 22.21 -0.42
N LEU A 198 30.35 21.41 -0.45
CA LEU A 198 31.60 21.74 0.23
C LEU A 198 32.32 22.85 -0.56
N ARG A 199 33.06 23.73 0.12
CA ARG A 199 33.75 24.87 -0.51
C ARG A 199 34.50 24.43 -1.78
N GLY A 200 34.14 25.02 -2.92
CA GLY A 200 34.78 24.77 -4.22
C GLY A 200 34.48 23.40 -4.87
N LYS A 201 33.59 22.58 -4.29
CA LYS A 201 33.22 21.25 -4.81
C LYS A 201 31.80 21.24 -5.39
N ARG A 202 31.55 20.29 -6.30
CA ARG A 202 30.20 19.97 -6.80
C ARG A 202 29.31 19.50 -5.65
N ARG A 203 27.99 19.69 -5.78
CA ARG A 203 27.03 19.18 -4.78
C ARG A 203 27.09 17.66 -4.78
N TYR A 204 27.21 17.09 -3.59
CA TYR A 204 27.08 15.66 -3.39
C TYR A 204 25.66 15.21 -3.72
N LYS A 205 25.52 14.07 -4.37
CA LYS A 205 24.24 13.43 -4.64
C LYS A 205 24.33 11.95 -4.29
N LEU A 206 23.35 11.47 -3.53
CA LEU A 206 23.11 10.06 -3.27
C LEU A 206 21.79 9.65 -3.90
N GLN A 207 21.81 8.58 -4.69
CA GLN A 207 20.62 7.96 -5.23
C GLN A 207 20.53 6.53 -4.71
N LEU A 208 19.44 6.23 -4.03
CA LEU A 208 19.10 4.91 -3.53
C LEU A 208 18.01 4.32 -4.43
N THR A 209 18.26 3.15 -5.00
CA THR A 209 17.31 2.41 -5.84
C THR A 209 17.00 1.07 -5.22
N PHE A 210 15.73 0.84 -4.88
CA PHE A 210 15.28 -0.37 -4.20
C PHE A 210 14.86 -1.44 -5.19
N GLN A 211 15.29 -2.68 -4.96
CA GLN A 211 14.98 -3.86 -5.77
C GLN A 211 14.71 -5.06 -4.85
N GLN A 212 13.44 -5.32 -4.54
CA GLN A 212 13.02 -6.42 -3.64
C GLN A 212 13.83 -6.45 -2.32
N ASP A 213 14.90 -7.26 -2.26
CA ASP A 213 15.75 -7.44 -1.07
C ASP A 213 17.12 -6.76 -1.19
N ARG A 214 17.32 -5.93 -2.22
CA ARG A 214 18.56 -5.22 -2.49
C ARG A 214 18.33 -3.72 -2.57
N LEU A 215 19.37 -2.99 -2.20
CA LEU A 215 19.47 -1.56 -2.38
C LEU A 215 20.74 -1.25 -3.17
N ILE A 216 20.60 -0.50 -4.25
CA ILE A 216 21.73 0.02 -5.02
C ILE A 216 21.88 1.50 -4.66
N ALA A 217 23.03 1.86 -4.11
CA ALA A 217 23.40 3.22 -3.82
C ALA A 217 24.41 3.73 -4.85
N GLU A 218 24.08 4.86 -5.49
CA GLU A 218 24.94 5.54 -6.44
C GLU A 218 25.29 6.92 -5.90
N GLU A 219 26.58 7.24 -5.86
CA GLU A 219 27.08 8.53 -5.41
C GLU A 219 27.68 9.35 -6.55
N ASN A 220 27.44 10.65 -6.51
CA ASN A 220 28.16 11.61 -7.34
C ASN A 220 28.82 12.65 -6.44
N ALA A 221 30.07 13.00 -6.76
CA ALA A 221 30.90 13.95 -6.00
C ALA A 221 31.13 13.55 -4.52
N ALA A 222 31.31 12.25 -4.24
CA ALA A 222 31.53 11.71 -2.88
C ALA A 222 32.90 12.05 -2.26
N VAL A 223 33.90 12.40 -3.09
CA VAL A 223 35.30 12.49 -2.65
C VAL A 223 35.48 13.48 -1.49
N GLY A 224 35.70 12.93 -0.29
CA GLY A 224 35.91 13.68 0.94
C GLY A 224 34.64 14.32 1.51
N TYR A 225 33.44 13.90 1.06
CA TYR A 225 32.18 14.42 1.61
C TYR A 225 31.92 13.88 3.02
N PHE A 226 32.17 12.59 3.25
CA PHE A 226 32.00 11.92 4.55
C PHE A 226 33.31 11.55 5.23
N GLY A 227 34.44 12.09 4.76
CA GLY A 227 35.77 11.65 5.15
C GLY A 227 36.56 11.03 4.00
N LEU A 228 37.84 10.79 4.22
CA LEU A 228 38.75 10.30 3.18
C LEU A 228 38.35 8.86 2.80
N ASN A 229 37.99 8.65 1.53
CA ASN A 229 37.61 7.35 0.96
C ASN A 229 36.37 6.68 1.57
N VAL A 230 35.60 7.40 2.40
CA VAL A 230 34.30 6.89 2.89
C VAL A 230 33.26 7.08 1.79
N SER A 231 32.51 6.01 1.50
CA SER A 231 31.50 5.98 0.44
C SER A 231 30.31 5.13 0.84
N PHE A 232 29.11 5.62 0.52
CA PHE A 232 27.88 4.83 0.59
C PHE A 232 27.55 4.14 -0.73
N ALA A 233 28.33 4.35 -1.81
CA ALA A 233 28.07 3.70 -3.08
C ALA A 233 28.24 2.17 -2.99
N GLY A 234 27.39 1.43 -3.69
CA GLY A 234 27.50 -0.02 -3.78
C GLY A 234 26.15 -0.74 -3.71
N GLN A 235 26.22 -2.06 -3.61
CA GLN A 235 25.04 -2.93 -3.46
C GLN A 235 24.93 -3.36 -1.99
N TYR A 236 23.72 -3.26 -1.46
CA TYR A 236 23.38 -3.65 -0.10
C TYR A 236 22.34 -4.76 -0.13
N VAL A 237 22.40 -5.61 0.89
CA VAL A 237 21.41 -6.65 1.15
C VAL A 237 20.58 -6.25 2.35
N ARG A 238 19.25 -6.37 2.24
CA ARG A 238 18.33 -6.16 3.36
C ARG A 238 18.48 -7.30 4.36
N ILE A 239 18.66 -6.99 5.64
CA ILE A 239 18.80 -7.97 6.72
C ILE A 239 17.63 -7.96 7.71
N GLU A 240 16.80 -6.90 7.71
CA GLU A 240 15.65 -6.74 8.60
C GLU A 240 14.44 -6.09 7.91
#